data_AF-A0A645DEN0-F1
#
_entry.id   AF-A0A645DEN0-F1
#
_cell.length_a   1.000
_cell.length_b   1.000
_cell.length_c   1.000
_cell.angle_alpha   90.00
_cell.angle_beta   90.00
_cell.angle_gamma   90.00
#
_symmetry.space_group_name_H-M   'P 1'
#
loop_
_entity.id
_entity.type
_entity.pdbx_description
1 polymer ?
#
loop_
_entity_poly.entity_id
_entity_poly.type
_entity_poly.pdbx_seq_one_letter_code
_entity_poly.pdbx_strand_id
1 'polypeptide(L)'
;MYSAIKIGGKKLYELARDGITVERKTRSITISRIELLGIVGNRVLFDVSCSKGTYMRSLCIDIGRKLGCLATMSFLVRTRVGQFHMLESKTLEELAGGPLEAVNPPDRFIKLPSIALMAEQAAAFRNGRTIEYNSDDRGLFKVFDLVGTFVGIGEKDKSLWLKPVKVLSSIKQH
;
A
#
# COMPACT_ATOMS: atom_id res chain seq x y z
N MET A 1 13.81 13.53 14.05
CA MET A 1 14.34 12.26 14.60
C MET A 1 13.28 11.16 14.76
N TYR A 2 12.01 11.48 15.06
CA TYR A 2 10.93 10.50 15.18
C TYR A 2 10.55 9.79 13.87
N SER A 3 10.92 8.52 13.71
CA SER A 3 10.31 7.62 12.71
C SER A 3 10.28 6.18 13.21
N ALA A 4 9.44 5.35 12.59
CA ALA A 4 9.37 3.91 12.86
C ALA A 4 10.45 3.09 12.13
N ILE A 5 11.41 3.75 11.45
CA ILE A 5 12.52 3.04 10.79
C ILE A 5 13.34 2.32 11.86
N LYS A 6 13.68 1.05 11.61
CA LYS A 6 14.58 0.30 12.48
C LYS A 6 16.04 0.49 12.03
N ILE A 7 16.93 0.68 12.99
CA ILE A 7 18.38 0.66 12.80
C ILE A 7 18.95 -0.30 13.85
N GLY A 8 19.66 -1.36 13.42
CA GLY A 8 20.20 -2.37 14.33
C GLY A 8 19.13 -3.07 15.20
N GLY A 9 17.91 -3.24 14.68
CA GLY A 9 16.80 -3.90 15.40
C GLY A 9 15.92 -2.99 16.28
N LYS A 10 16.41 -1.80 16.67
CA LYS A 10 15.65 -0.82 17.48
C LYS A 10 14.95 0.23 16.61
N LYS A 11 13.79 0.74 17.03
CA LYS A 11 13.09 1.80 16.27
C LYS A 11 13.76 3.14 16.52
N LEU A 12 13.88 3.95 15.48
CA LEU A 12 14.63 5.22 15.53
C LEU A 12 14.06 6.21 16.55
N TYR A 13 12.74 6.21 16.79
CA TYR A 13 12.17 7.09 17.83
C TYR A 13 12.61 6.70 19.25
N GLU A 14 12.97 5.43 19.49
CA GLU A 14 13.45 4.97 20.81
C GLU A 14 14.85 5.56 21.04
N LEU A 15 15.74 5.38 20.07
CA LEU A 15 17.09 5.96 20.08
C LEU A 15 17.06 7.50 20.19
N ALA A 16 16.09 8.14 19.54
CA ALA A 16 15.92 9.58 19.60
C ALA A 16 15.52 10.10 20.99
N ARG A 17 14.71 9.33 21.74
CA ARG A 17 14.33 9.66 23.12
C ARG A 17 15.50 9.49 24.08
N ASP A 18 16.39 8.55 23.79
CA ASP A 18 17.62 8.31 24.54
C ASP A 18 18.73 9.34 24.20
N GLY A 19 18.42 10.39 23.41
CA GLY A 19 19.37 11.43 23.02
C GLY A 19 20.38 10.99 21.94
N ILE A 20 20.28 9.77 21.43
CA ILE A 20 21.20 9.22 20.45
C ILE A 20 20.82 9.71 19.05
N THR A 21 21.67 10.57 18.49
CA THR A 21 21.52 11.03 17.11
C THR A 21 22.12 10.00 16.17
N VAL A 22 21.28 9.40 15.32
CA VAL A 22 21.73 8.45 14.31
C VAL A 22 21.76 9.12 12.94
N GLU A 23 22.87 8.95 12.23
CA GLU A 23 23.03 9.43 10.86
C GLU A 23 22.02 8.72 9.93
N ARG A 24 21.19 9.52 9.25
CA ARG A 24 20.18 8.99 8.33
C ARG A 24 20.79 8.86 6.95
N LYS A 25 20.78 7.66 6.39
CA LYS A 25 20.92 7.52 4.93
C LYS A 25 19.84 8.34 4.24
N THR A 26 20.26 9.30 3.43
CA THR A 26 19.38 10.10 2.57
C THR A 26 18.61 9.15 1.67
N ARG A 27 17.29 9.31 1.63
CA ARG A 27 16.44 8.55 0.70
C ARG A 27 15.99 9.49 -0.39
N SER A 28 16.16 9.09 -1.64
CA SER A 28 15.56 9.81 -2.75
C SER A 28 14.04 9.71 -2.63
N ILE A 29 13.40 10.86 -2.70
CA ILE A 29 11.94 11.01 -2.76
C ILE A 29 11.61 11.87 -3.96
N THR A 30 10.39 11.75 -4.46
CA THR A 30 9.88 12.57 -5.55
C THR A 30 8.67 13.33 -5.04
N ILE A 31 8.71 14.66 -5.15
CA ILE A 31 7.52 15.51 -5.05
C ILE A 31 7.02 15.72 -6.48
N SER A 32 5.90 15.11 -6.84
CA SER A 32 5.33 15.23 -8.19
C SER A 32 4.43 16.45 -8.35
N ARG A 33 3.85 16.93 -7.24
CA ARG A 33 3.05 18.17 -7.20
C ARG A 33 3.16 18.78 -5.81
N ILE A 34 3.28 20.09 -5.76
CA ILE A 34 3.10 20.90 -4.55
C ILE A 34 2.30 22.14 -4.91
N GLU A 35 1.24 22.42 -4.16
CA GLU A 35 0.32 23.52 -4.42
C GLU A 35 0.06 24.30 -3.13
N LEU A 36 0.26 25.61 -3.16
CA LEU A 36 -0.11 26.48 -2.05
C LEU A 36 -1.63 26.67 -2.05
N LEU A 37 -2.28 26.31 -0.95
CA LEU A 37 -3.72 26.46 -0.79
C LEU A 37 -4.10 27.74 -0.06
N GLY A 38 -3.23 28.25 0.81
CA GLY A 38 -3.47 29.51 1.51
C GLY A 38 -2.45 29.84 2.58
N ILE A 39 -2.42 31.12 2.95
CA ILE A 39 -1.58 31.65 4.03
C ILE A 39 -2.47 32.49 4.94
N VAL A 40 -2.41 32.23 6.25
CA VAL A 40 -3.12 32.99 7.28
C VAL A 40 -2.16 33.25 8.43
N GLY A 41 -1.72 34.51 8.57
CA GLY A 41 -0.70 34.88 9.55
C GLY A 41 0.59 34.08 9.35
N ASN A 42 1.00 33.32 10.37
CA ASN A 42 2.18 32.44 10.33
C ASN A 42 1.86 30.99 9.90
N ARG A 43 0.66 30.73 9.39
CA ARG A 43 0.24 29.39 8.94
C ARG A 43 0.19 29.33 7.43
N VAL A 44 0.81 28.29 6.88
CA VAL A 44 0.80 27.99 5.45
C VAL A 44 0.14 26.63 5.26
N LEU A 45 -0.86 26.57 4.39
CA LEU A 45 -1.53 25.33 4.00
C LEU A 45 -1.18 25.03 2.55
N PHE A 46 -0.75 23.80 2.28
CA PHE A 46 -0.37 23.35 0.96
C PHE A 46 -0.72 21.87 0.76
N ASP A 47 -1.04 21.50 -0.48
CA ASP A 47 -1.26 20.11 -0.89
C ASP A 47 -0.01 19.55 -1.57
N VAL A 48 0.26 18.25 -1.34
CA VAL A 48 1.47 17.58 -1.84
C VAL A 48 1.14 16.20 -2.38
N SER A 49 1.54 15.93 -3.63
CA SER A 49 1.68 14.58 -4.16
C SER A 49 3.14 14.15 -4.14
N CYS A 50 3.43 13.02 -3.51
CA CYS A 50 4.79 12.56 -3.28
C CYS A 50 4.94 11.04 -3.36
N SER A 51 6.18 10.58 -3.56
CA SER A 51 6.53 9.17 -3.48
C SER A 51 6.43 8.61 -2.05
N LYS A 52 6.37 7.28 -1.93
CA LYS A 52 6.43 6.59 -0.64
C LYS A 52 7.67 7.00 0.16
N GLY A 53 7.54 7.04 1.49
CA GLY A 53 8.65 7.34 2.39
C GLY A 53 8.95 8.83 2.55
N THR A 54 8.17 9.72 1.94
CA THR A 54 8.26 11.17 2.18
C THR A 54 7.82 11.51 3.60
N TYR A 55 8.65 12.27 4.30
CA TYR A 55 8.34 12.77 5.64
C TYR A 55 7.85 14.21 5.53
N MET A 56 6.53 14.42 5.59
CA MET A 56 5.94 15.77 5.49
C MET A 56 6.49 16.75 6.53
N ARG A 57 6.78 16.27 7.74
CA ARG A 57 7.44 17.07 8.79
C ARG A 57 8.82 17.58 8.37
N SER A 58 9.62 16.74 7.70
CA SER A 58 10.93 17.15 7.19
C SER A 58 10.77 18.15 6.06
N LEU A 59 9.82 17.91 5.14
CA LEU A 59 9.50 18.85 4.07
C LEU A 59 9.12 20.24 4.61
N CYS A 60 8.26 20.32 5.64
CA CYS A 60 7.93 21.59 6.30
C CYS A 60 9.17 22.31 6.83
N ILE A 61 10.05 21.60 7.53
CA ILE A 61 11.29 22.16 8.09
C ILE A 61 12.20 22.68 6.98
N ASP A 62 12.37 21.90 5.91
CA ASP A 62 13.26 22.25 4.80
C ASP A 62 12.72 23.47 4.02
N ILE A 63 11.40 23.56 3.82
CA ILE A 63 10.75 24.76 3.26
C ILE A 63 10.99 25.97 4.16
N GLY A 64 10.76 25.86 5.48
CA GLY A 64 11.01 26.94 6.43
C GLY A 64 12.45 27.43 6.38
N ARG A 65 13.42 26.51 6.45
CA ARG A 65 14.85 26.82 6.33
C ARG A 65 15.17 27.55 5.04
N LYS A 66 14.59 27.13 3.91
CA LYS A 66 14.79 27.77 2.61
C LYS A 66 14.22 29.19 2.56
N LEU A 67 13.15 29.46 3.31
CA LEU A 67 12.55 30.78 3.50
C LEU A 67 13.24 31.63 4.58
N GLY A 68 14.28 31.10 5.25
CA GLY A 68 15.00 31.81 6.30
C GLY A 68 14.27 31.84 7.65
N CYS A 69 13.30 30.96 7.89
CA CYS A 69 12.55 30.89 9.14
C CYS A 69 12.51 29.46 9.71
N LEU A 70 11.94 29.33 10.91
CA LEU A 70 11.62 28.02 11.49
C LEU A 70 10.19 27.65 11.11
N ALA A 71 10.01 26.43 10.61
CA ALA A 71 8.70 25.88 10.31
C ALA A 71 8.52 24.53 10.99
N THR A 72 7.31 24.31 11.50
CA THR A 72 6.88 23.02 12.06
C THR A 72 5.50 22.67 11.54
N MET A 73 5.25 21.38 11.39
CA MET A 73 3.96 20.88 10.93
C MET A 73 2.98 20.85 12.10
N SER A 74 1.90 21.63 12.02
CA SER A 74 0.84 21.67 13.04
C SER A 74 -0.40 20.86 12.68
N PHE A 75 -0.57 20.51 11.40
CA PHE A 75 -1.72 19.79 10.87
C PHE A 75 -1.29 18.92 9.68
N LEU A 76 -1.93 17.76 9.51
CA LEU A 76 -1.72 16.88 8.38
C LEU A 76 -2.95 16.02 8.14
N VAL A 77 -3.42 16.00 6.90
CA VAL A 77 -4.48 15.11 6.43
C VAL A 77 -3.97 14.35 5.22
N ARG A 78 -4.03 13.03 5.26
CA ARG A 78 -3.64 12.17 4.13
C ARG A 78 -4.86 11.85 3.30
N THR A 79 -5.08 12.62 2.24
CA THR A 79 -6.27 12.55 1.38
C THR A 79 -6.31 11.33 0.45
N ARG A 80 -5.15 10.72 0.16
CA ARG A 80 -5.04 9.57 -0.76
C ARG A 80 -3.81 8.70 -0.48
N VAL A 81 -3.92 7.39 -0.73
CA VAL A 81 -2.80 6.45 -0.80
C VAL A 81 -2.94 5.60 -2.06
N GLY A 82 -2.10 5.80 -3.06
CA GLY A 82 -2.26 5.11 -4.34
C GLY A 82 -3.66 5.38 -4.92
N GLN A 83 -4.46 4.32 -5.07
CA GLN A 83 -5.84 4.40 -5.54
C GLN A 83 -6.90 4.51 -4.43
N PHE A 84 -6.50 4.50 -3.16
CA PHE A 84 -7.42 4.62 -2.02
C PHE A 84 -7.64 6.09 -1.69
N HIS A 85 -8.88 6.57 -1.78
CA HIS A 85 -9.25 7.94 -1.48
C HIS A 85 -9.84 8.07 -0.07
N MET A 86 -9.57 9.19 0.60
CA MET A 86 -10.14 9.48 1.92
C MET A 86 -11.67 9.52 1.92
N LEU A 87 -12.29 9.92 0.81
CA LEU A 87 -13.74 9.91 0.67
C LEU A 87 -14.35 8.50 0.77
N GLU A 88 -13.55 7.46 0.53
CA GLU A 88 -13.93 6.06 0.67
C GLU A 88 -13.55 5.48 2.04
N SER A 89 -12.93 6.29 2.91
CA SER A 89 -12.52 5.84 4.24
C SER A 89 -13.72 5.78 5.18
N LYS A 90 -13.66 4.87 6.15
CA LYS A 90 -14.64 4.72 7.21
C LYS A 90 -14.02 5.10 8.55
N THR A 91 -14.74 5.84 9.38
CA THR A 91 -14.35 6.11 10.77
C THR A 91 -14.58 4.87 11.64
N LEU A 92 -14.02 4.84 12.84
CA LEU A 92 -14.23 3.71 13.74
C LEU A 92 -15.69 3.62 14.21
N GLU A 93 -16.35 4.76 14.36
CA GLU A 93 -17.75 4.88 14.73
C GLU A 93 -18.67 4.30 13.64
N GLU A 94 -18.37 4.56 12.37
CA GLU A 94 -19.11 3.97 11.24
C GLU A 94 -18.95 2.44 11.16
N LEU A 95 -17.88 1.89 11.70
CA LEU A 95 -17.59 0.45 11.70
C LEU A 95 -18.14 -0.28 12.93
N ALA A 96 -18.70 0.43 13.91
CA ALA A 96 -19.15 -0.15 15.18
C ALA A 96 -20.22 -1.26 15.02
N GLY A 97 -21.00 -1.21 13.95
CA GLY A 97 -22.06 -2.19 13.63
C GLY A 97 -21.58 -3.44 12.89
N GLY A 98 -20.32 -3.50 12.43
CA GLY A 98 -19.81 -4.63 11.65
C GLY A 98 -18.68 -4.24 10.69
N PRO A 99 -17.41 -4.51 11.03
CA PRO A 99 -16.28 -4.08 10.21
C PRO A 99 -16.14 -4.84 8.88
N LEU A 100 -16.74 -6.03 8.77
CA LEU A 100 -16.60 -6.92 7.63
C LEU A 100 -17.17 -6.33 6.34
N GLU A 101 -18.24 -5.55 6.41
CA GLU A 101 -18.88 -4.94 5.22
C GLU A 101 -18.00 -3.86 4.57
N ALA A 102 -17.08 -3.28 5.33
CA ALA A 102 -16.11 -2.30 4.83
C ALA A 102 -14.84 -2.95 4.26
N VAL A 103 -14.69 -4.27 4.38
CA VAL A 103 -13.52 -4.98 3.86
C VAL A 103 -13.69 -5.21 2.36
N ASN A 104 -12.79 -4.62 1.58
CA ASN A 104 -12.73 -4.87 0.16
C ASN A 104 -12.26 -6.30 -0.15
N PRO A 105 -12.78 -6.94 -1.21
CA PRO A 105 -12.23 -8.19 -1.71
C PRO A 105 -10.71 -8.07 -1.98
N PRO A 106 -9.92 -9.09 -1.67
CA PRO A 106 -8.46 -9.05 -1.77
C PRO A 106 -7.95 -8.81 -3.20
N ASP A 107 -8.74 -9.10 -4.21
CA ASP A 107 -8.40 -8.96 -5.63
C ASP A 107 -8.81 -7.63 -6.27
N ARG A 108 -9.71 -6.88 -5.61
CA ARG A 108 -10.32 -5.64 -6.14
C ARG A 108 -9.29 -4.65 -6.65
N PHE A 109 -8.15 -4.60 -5.99
CA PHE A 109 -7.11 -3.60 -6.18
C PHE A 109 -5.86 -4.13 -6.88
N ILE A 110 -5.87 -5.40 -7.29
CA ILE A 110 -4.80 -6.05 -8.03
C ILE A 110 -5.02 -5.81 -9.52
N LYS A 111 -4.12 -5.03 -10.15
CA LYS A 111 -4.16 -4.69 -11.57
C LYS A 111 -3.42 -5.74 -12.40
N LEU A 112 -4.02 -6.92 -12.53
CA LEU A 112 -3.50 -8.04 -13.33
C LEU A 112 -4.63 -8.61 -14.20
N PRO A 113 -4.32 -9.19 -15.38
CA PRO A 113 -5.29 -9.95 -16.18
C PRO A 113 -5.88 -11.10 -15.35
N SER A 114 -7.11 -11.49 -15.67
CA SER A 114 -7.86 -12.52 -14.93
C SER A 114 -8.04 -13.77 -15.77
N ILE A 115 -7.93 -14.93 -15.13
CA ILE A 115 -8.20 -16.25 -15.72
C ILE A 115 -9.15 -17.03 -14.81
N ALA A 116 -10.03 -17.82 -15.41
CA ALA A 116 -10.94 -18.71 -14.70
C ALA A 116 -10.53 -20.17 -14.92
N LEU A 117 -10.47 -20.94 -13.83
CA LEU A 117 -10.12 -22.35 -13.85
C LEU A 117 -11.35 -23.22 -13.59
N MET A 118 -11.35 -24.40 -14.22
CA MET A 118 -12.31 -25.46 -13.93
C MET A 118 -12.20 -25.89 -12.47
N ALA A 119 -13.26 -26.49 -11.90
CA ALA A 119 -13.33 -26.82 -10.47
C ALA A 119 -12.13 -27.67 -9.99
N GLU A 120 -11.75 -28.70 -10.75
CA GLU A 120 -10.61 -29.57 -10.43
C GLU A 120 -9.28 -28.83 -10.47
N GLN A 121 -9.07 -28.00 -11.49
CA GLN A 121 -7.89 -27.17 -11.64
C GLN A 121 -7.79 -26.12 -10.53
N ALA A 122 -8.89 -25.46 -10.18
CA ALA A 122 -8.94 -24.50 -9.09
C ALA A 122 -8.61 -25.16 -7.73
N ALA A 123 -9.16 -26.35 -7.46
CA ALA A 123 -8.84 -27.12 -6.26
C ALA A 123 -7.35 -27.53 -6.21
N ALA A 124 -6.79 -28.00 -7.32
CA ALA A 124 -5.37 -28.33 -7.42
C ALA A 124 -4.50 -27.09 -7.21
N PHE A 125 -4.85 -25.97 -7.83
CA PHE A 125 -4.15 -24.69 -7.71
C PHE A 125 -4.16 -24.16 -6.27
N ARG A 126 -5.30 -24.23 -5.56
CA ARG A 126 -5.39 -23.87 -4.12
C ARG A 126 -4.42 -24.66 -3.25
N ASN A 127 -4.18 -25.91 -3.59
CA ASN A 127 -3.22 -26.79 -2.91
C ASN A 127 -1.77 -26.57 -3.38
N GLY A 128 -1.50 -25.51 -4.16
CA GLY A 128 -0.17 -25.17 -4.64
C GLY A 128 0.31 -26.00 -5.82
N ARG A 129 -0.56 -26.79 -6.46
CA ARG A 129 -0.18 -27.55 -7.66
C ARG A 129 -0.17 -26.64 -8.88
N THR A 130 0.87 -26.80 -9.69
CA THR A 130 0.92 -26.26 -11.05
C THR A 130 -0.14 -26.95 -11.91
N ILE A 131 -0.87 -26.17 -12.70
CA ILE A 131 -1.94 -26.66 -13.56
C ILE A 131 -1.67 -26.33 -15.02
N GLU A 132 -2.15 -27.20 -15.92
CA GLU A 132 -2.04 -26.96 -17.35
C GLU A 132 -3.01 -25.84 -17.76
N TYR A 133 -2.48 -24.84 -18.44
CA TYR A 133 -3.22 -23.69 -18.96
C TYR A 133 -2.67 -23.36 -20.35
N ASN A 134 -3.33 -23.90 -21.37
CA ASN A 134 -2.93 -23.79 -22.77
C ASN A 134 -3.41 -22.46 -23.36
N SER A 135 -2.64 -21.40 -23.09
CA SER A 135 -2.78 -20.07 -23.69
C SER A 135 -1.40 -19.53 -24.06
N ASP A 136 -1.33 -18.62 -25.02
CA ASP A 136 -0.09 -17.88 -25.34
C ASP A 136 0.22 -16.75 -24.35
N ASP A 137 -0.72 -16.44 -23.44
CA ASP A 137 -0.57 -15.38 -22.44
C ASP A 137 0.61 -15.66 -21.49
N ARG A 138 1.28 -14.57 -21.06
CA ARG A 138 2.44 -14.61 -20.16
C ARG A 138 2.35 -13.56 -19.06
N GLY A 139 3.02 -13.84 -17.95
CA GLY A 139 3.11 -12.95 -16.80
C GLY A 139 2.24 -13.41 -15.62
N LEU A 140 1.83 -12.43 -14.81
CA LEU A 140 1.04 -12.65 -13.60
C LEU A 140 -0.45 -12.52 -13.89
N PHE A 141 -1.24 -13.43 -13.34
CA PHE A 141 -2.69 -13.50 -13.50
C PHE A 141 -3.39 -13.56 -12.15
N LYS A 142 -4.54 -12.88 -12.05
CA LYS A 142 -5.55 -13.18 -11.04
C LYS A 142 -6.25 -14.47 -11.43
N VAL A 143 -6.30 -15.42 -10.52
CA VAL A 143 -6.90 -16.73 -10.75
C VAL A 143 -8.23 -16.79 -10.02
N PHE A 144 -9.28 -17.12 -10.75
CA PHE A 144 -10.64 -17.32 -10.24
C PHE A 144 -11.10 -18.75 -10.53
N ASP A 145 -12.11 -19.22 -9.82
CA ASP A 145 -12.89 -20.39 -10.25
C ASP A 145 -14.07 -19.95 -11.13
N LEU A 146 -14.79 -20.93 -11.70
CA LEU A 146 -15.94 -20.65 -12.58
C LEU A 146 -17.10 -19.94 -11.88
N VAL A 147 -17.18 -19.96 -10.55
CA VAL A 147 -18.20 -19.23 -9.79
C VAL A 147 -17.75 -17.82 -9.41
N GLY A 148 -16.57 -17.39 -9.86
CA GLY A 148 -16.06 -16.04 -9.66
C GLY A 148 -15.33 -15.81 -8.33
N THR A 149 -15.02 -16.86 -7.58
CA THR A 149 -14.26 -16.74 -6.33
C THR A 149 -12.78 -16.54 -6.63
N PHE A 150 -12.18 -15.51 -6.05
CA PHE A 150 -10.74 -15.28 -6.19
C PHE A 150 -9.94 -16.37 -5.46
N VAL A 151 -9.10 -17.08 -6.21
CA VAL A 151 -8.31 -18.21 -5.75
C VAL A 151 -6.87 -17.80 -5.40
N GLY A 152 -6.30 -16.84 -6.13
CA GLY A 152 -4.94 -16.38 -5.90
C GLY A 152 -4.29 -15.75 -7.11
N ILE A 153 -2.96 -15.69 -7.10
CA ILE A 153 -2.12 -15.18 -8.17
C ILE A 153 -1.30 -16.32 -8.74
N GLY A 154 -1.37 -16.47 -10.07
CA GLY A 154 -0.56 -17.43 -10.83
C GLY A 154 0.42 -16.71 -11.76
N GLU A 155 1.51 -17.38 -12.09
CA GLU A 155 2.49 -16.93 -13.07
C GLU A 155 2.62 -17.98 -14.16
N LYS A 156 2.65 -17.51 -15.42
CA LYS A 156 2.93 -18.35 -16.57
C LYS A 156 4.01 -17.70 -17.43
N ASP A 157 5.00 -18.49 -17.80
CA ASP A 157 6.02 -18.10 -18.76
C ASP A 157 5.74 -18.77 -20.13
N LYS A 158 6.77 -19.21 -20.86
CA LYS A 158 6.63 -19.92 -22.15
C LYS A 158 6.13 -21.36 -22.03
N SER A 159 5.89 -21.85 -20.81
CA SER A 159 5.38 -23.21 -20.59
C SER A 159 3.86 -23.28 -20.77
N LEU A 160 3.35 -24.51 -20.89
CA LEU A 160 1.92 -24.83 -20.83
C LEU A 160 1.35 -24.77 -19.40
N TRP A 161 2.17 -24.35 -18.42
CA TRP A 161 1.92 -24.57 -17.00
C TRP A 161 1.76 -23.23 -16.29
N LEU A 162 0.63 -23.06 -15.60
CA LEU A 162 0.40 -21.95 -14.68
C LEU A 162 0.85 -22.36 -13.28
N LYS A 163 1.86 -21.66 -12.76
CA LYS A 163 2.44 -21.89 -11.44
C LYS A 163 1.77 -20.99 -10.40
N PRO A 164 1.36 -21.52 -9.23
CA PRO A 164 0.88 -20.68 -8.13
C PRO A 164 2.01 -19.82 -7.54
N VAL A 165 1.78 -18.51 -7.44
CA VAL A 165 2.67 -17.55 -6.74
C VAL A 165 2.15 -17.27 -5.33
N LYS A 166 0.84 -17.06 -5.22
CA LYS A 166 0.15 -16.88 -3.93
C LYS A 166 -1.24 -17.48 -4.02
N VAL A 167 -1.58 -18.33 -3.07
CA VAL A 167 -2.90 -18.96 -2.98
C VAL A 167 -3.63 -18.44 -1.75
N LEU A 168 -4.95 -18.32 -1.86
CA LEU A 168 -5.84 -18.09 -0.73
C LEU A 168 -6.46 -19.43 -0.35
N SER A 169 -6.29 -19.81 0.90
CA SER A 169 -7.04 -20.93 1.48
C SER A 169 -8.51 -20.54 1.54
N SER A 170 -9.41 -21.46 1.16
CA SER A 170 -10.83 -21.29 1.46
C SER A 170 -10.98 -21.09 2.97
N ILE A 171 -11.43 -19.91 3.38
CA ILE A 171 -11.90 -19.72 4.76
C ILE A 171 -13.11 -20.64 4.86
N LYS A 172 -13.00 -21.71 5.66
CA LYS A 172 -14.20 -22.42 6.11
C LYS A 172 -15.03 -21.38 6.85
N GLN A 173 -16.14 -20.95 6.25
CA GLN A 173 -17.17 -20.25 7.00
C GLN A 173 -17.61 -21.24 8.08
N HIS A 174 -17.30 -20.91 9.34
CA HIS A 174 -17.87 -21.56 10.52
C HIS A 174 -19.23 -20.95 10.80
#